data_AF-A0ABD1BUB9-F1
#
_entry.id   AF-A0ABD1BUB9-F1
#
_cell.length_a   1.000
_cell.length_b   1.000
_cell.length_c   1.000
_cell.angle_alpha   90.00
_cell.angle_beta   90.00
_cell.angle_gamma   90.00
#
_symmetry.space_group_name_H-M   'P 1'
#
loop_
_entity.id
_entity.type
_entity.pdbx_description
1 polymer ?
#
loop_
_entity_poly.entity_id
_entity_poly.type
_entity_poly.pdbx_seq_one_letter_code
_entity_poly.pdbx_strand_id
1 'polypeptide(L)' 'MSFIPYHILTDIIRRVGREGFRELAPFIAAGPGFKAIVFSDDVLSVVDIDEFIFVMGLSDEGSPYRSFLLRCLAA' A
#
# COMPACT_ATOMS: atom_id res chain seq x y z
N MET A 1 -20.75 0.97 18.24
CA MET A 1 -19.67 0.77 17.26
C MET A 1 -19.35 2.12 16.64
N SER A 2 -18.19 2.69 16.94
CA SER A 2 -17.75 3.94 16.32
C SER A 2 -17.21 3.63 14.93
N PHE A 3 -17.86 4.14 13.89
CA PHE A 3 -17.41 3.99 12.51
C PHE A 3 -16.40 5.10 12.22
N ILE A 4 -15.18 4.74 11.82
CA ILE A 4 -14.20 5.74 11.36
C ILE A 4 -14.65 6.19 9.97
N PRO A 5 -14.80 7.50 9.71
CA PRO A 5 -15.14 7.98 8.38
C PRO A 5 -14.12 7.53 7.33
N TYR A 6 -14.59 7.18 6.13
CA TYR A 6 -13.76 6.66 5.05
C TYR A 6 -12.52 7.54 4.76
N HIS A 7 -12.71 8.87 4.67
CA HIS A 7 -11.61 9.80 4.40
C HIS A 7 -10.53 9.82 5.50
N ILE A 8 -10.93 9.69 6.76
CA ILE A 8 -9.98 9.60 7.89
C ILE A 8 -9.22 8.29 7.81
N LEU A 9 -9.92 7.19 7.50
CA LEU A 9 -9.29 5.89 7.37
C LEU A 9 -8.30 5.86 6.19
N THR A 10 -8.64 6.45 5.06
CA THR A 10 -7.72 6.62 3.92
C THR A 10 -6.51 7.44 4.31
N ASP A 11 -6.67 8.56 5.03
CA ASP A 11 -5.52 9.38 5.46
C ASP A 11 -4.60 8.63 6.45
N ILE A 12 -5.16 7.81 7.35
CA ILE A 12 -4.39 6.95 8.24
C ILE A 12 -3.55 5.95 7.43
N ILE A 13 -4.21 5.19 6.53
CA ILE A 13 -3.54 4.16 5.72
C ILE A 13 -2.49 4.80 4.81
N ARG A 14 -2.78 5.98 4.25
CA ARG A 14 -1.84 6.76 3.45
C ARG A 14 -0.58 7.13 4.23
N ARG A 15 -0.71 7.56 5.48
CA ARG A 15 0.45 7.86 6.35
C ARG A 15 1.24 6.60 6.68
N VAL A 16 0.57 5.49 6.96
CA VAL A 16 1.26 4.21 7.20
C VAL A 16 2.02 3.75 5.95
N GLY A 17 1.43 3.90 4.75
CA GLY A 17 2.10 3.57 3.49
C GLY A 17 3.38 4.38 3.23
N ARG A 18 3.48 5.61 3.77
CA ARG A 18 4.70 6.43 3.68
C ARG A 18 5.84 5.95 4.59
N GLU A 19 5.54 5.13 5.59
CA GLU A 19 6.56 4.50 6.45
C GLU A 19 7.14 3.22 5.80
N GLY A 20 6.46 2.68 4.78
CA GLY A 20 6.90 1.51 4.04
C GLY A 20 5.73 0.67 3.54
N PHE A 21 5.88 0.11 2.33
CA PHE A 21 4.80 -0.68 1.72
C PHE A 21 4.41 -1.94 2.52
N ARG A 22 5.33 -2.52 3.31
CA ARG A 22 5.07 -3.72 4.12
C ARG A 22 4.07 -3.47 5.24
N GLU A 23 4.02 -2.24 5.75
CA GLU A 23 3.09 -1.81 6.80
C GLU A 23 1.63 -1.83 6.31
N LEU A 24 1.41 -1.92 4.99
CA LEU A 24 0.08 -2.06 4.39
C LEU A 24 -0.45 -3.50 4.42
N ALA A 25 0.41 -4.50 4.64
CA ALA A 25 0.02 -5.91 4.61
C ALA A 25 -1.09 -6.28 5.63
N PRO A 26 -1.06 -5.81 6.89
CA PRO A 26 -2.14 -6.04 7.84
C PRO A 26 -3.48 -5.48 7.38
N PHE A 27 -3.50 -4.32 6.71
CA PHE A 27 -4.73 -3.72 6.18
C PHE A 27 -5.29 -4.54 5.01
N ILE A 28 -4.44 -5.08 4.15
CA ILE A 28 -4.88 -6.00 3.09
C ILE A 28 -5.50 -7.26 3.69
N ALA A 29 -4.91 -7.80 4.77
CA ALA A 29 -5.40 -8.99 5.46
C ALA A 29 -6.68 -8.75 6.27
N ALA A 30 -6.89 -7.53 6.77
CA ALA A 30 -8.05 -7.16 7.59
C ALA A 30 -9.40 -7.27 6.85
N GLY A 31 -9.39 -7.19 5.51
CA GLY A 31 -10.57 -7.49 4.70
C GLY A 31 -10.73 -6.61 3.46
N PRO A 32 -11.80 -6.85 2.68
CA PRO A 32 -11.98 -6.23 1.36
C PRO A 32 -12.10 -4.70 1.41
N GLY A 33 -12.68 -4.13 2.47
CA GLY A 33 -12.81 -2.67 2.61
C GLY A 33 -11.45 -1.98 2.78
N PHE A 34 -10.60 -2.48 3.66
CA PHE A 34 -9.24 -1.96 3.86
C PHE A 34 -8.36 -2.22 2.64
N LYS A 35 -8.48 -3.42 2.03
CA LYS A 35 -7.80 -3.74 0.78
C LYS A 35 -8.15 -2.73 -0.32
N ALA A 36 -9.43 -2.37 -0.48
CA ALA A 36 -9.83 -1.37 -1.47
C ALA A 36 -9.16 0.00 -1.23
N ILE A 37 -9.02 0.42 0.03
CA ILE A 37 -8.36 1.68 0.38
C ILE A 37 -6.85 1.61 0.08
N VAL A 38 -6.17 0.52 0.47
CA VAL A 38 -4.74 0.31 0.18
C VAL A 38 -4.44 0.39 -1.32
N PHE A 39 -5.32 -0.14 -2.16
CA PHE A 39 -5.17 -0.14 -3.61
C PHE A 39 -5.81 1.08 -4.31
N SER A 40 -6.17 2.13 -3.57
CA SER A 40 -6.61 3.40 -4.15
C SER A 40 -5.42 4.26 -4.59
N ASP A 41 -5.61 5.06 -5.64
CA ASP A 41 -4.57 5.96 -6.17
C ASP A 41 -4.06 6.94 -5.10
N ASP A 42 -4.95 7.40 -4.20
CA ASP A 42 -4.60 8.30 -3.07
C ASP A 42 -3.52 7.73 -2.14
N VAL A 43 -3.55 6.40 -1.94
CA VAL A 43 -2.58 5.69 -1.12
C VAL A 43 -1.37 5.31 -1.95
N LEU A 44 -1.59 4.65 -3.09
CA LEU A 44 -0.53 4.11 -3.96
C LEU A 44 0.45 5.18 -4.46
N SER A 45 -0.02 6.38 -4.77
CA SER A 45 0.79 7.50 -5.24
C SER A 45 1.79 8.06 -4.22
N VAL A 46 1.69 7.66 -2.95
CA VAL A 46 2.58 8.14 -1.87
C VAL A 46 3.19 7.04 -1.03
N VAL A 47 3.01 5.76 -1.41
CA VAL A 47 3.65 4.66 -0.71
C VAL A 47 5.17 4.79 -0.84
N ASP A 48 5.87 4.58 0.27
CA ASP A 48 7.32 4.46 0.24
C ASP A 48 7.72 3.13 -0.44
N ILE A 49 8.37 3.28 -1.59
CA ILE A 49 8.86 2.19 -2.44
C ILE A 49 10.38 2.09 -2.44
N ASP A 50 11.09 2.81 -1.56
CA ASP A 50 12.56 2.81 -1.51
C ASP A 50 13.13 1.40 -1.28
N GLU A 51 12.42 0.55 -0.53
CA GLU A 51 12.83 -0.84 -0.31
C GLU A 51 12.95 -1.64 -1.62
N PHE A 52 12.16 -1.32 -2.66
CA PHE A 52 12.27 -1.94 -3.98
C PHE A 52 13.57 -1.56 -4.72
N ILE A 53 14.18 -0.44 -4.35
CA ILE A 53 15.46 0.03 -4.89
C ILE A 53 16.61 -0.66 -4.14
N PHE A 54 16.56 -0.70 -2.82
CA PHE A 54 17.62 -1.28 -1.99
C PHE A 54 17.63 -2.82 -2.01
N VAL A 55 16.45 -3.43 -2.16
CA VAL A 55 16.28 -4.89 -2.24
C VAL A 55 15.77 -5.25 -3.62
N MET A 56 16.69 -5.24 -4.60
CA MET A 56 16.37 -5.47 -6.02
C MET A 56 15.52 -6.74 -6.27
N GLY A 57 15.69 -7.78 -5.45
CA GLY A 57 14.90 -9.02 -5.53
C GLY A 57 13.38 -8.82 -5.33
N LEU A 58 12.94 -7.71 -4.73
CA LEU A 58 11.52 -7.38 -4.61
C LEU A 58 10.91 -6.88 -5.93
N SER A 59 11.74 -6.34 -6.82
CA SER A 59 11.35 -5.80 -8.13
C SER A 59 11.47 -6.83 -9.26
N ASP A 60 12.08 -7.98 -8.98
CA ASP A 60 12.30 -9.06 -9.96
C ASP A 60 11.00 -9.60 -10.56
N GLU A 61 11.12 -10.17 -11.76
CA GLU A 61 9.96 -10.64 -12.51
C GLU A 61 9.10 -11.68 -11.79
N GLY A 62 9.74 -12.53 -10.99
CA GLY A 62 9.08 -13.57 -10.18
C GLY A 62 8.65 -13.11 -8.79
N SER A 63 8.92 -11.85 -8.42
CA SER A 63 8.57 -11.35 -7.09
C SER A 63 7.06 -11.22 -6.94
N PRO A 64 6.47 -11.70 -5.82
CA PRO A 64 5.05 -11.49 -5.53
C PRO A 64 4.72 -9.99 -5.38
N TYR A 65 5.70 -9.15 -5.07
CA TYR A 65 5.55 -7.72 -4.85
C TYR A 65 5.62 -6.89 -6.14
N ARG A 66 6.07 -7.46 -7.26
CA ARG A 66 6.20 -6.73 -8.54
C ARG A 66 4.87 -6.13 -8.98
N SER A 67 3.79 -6.89 -8.87
CA SER A 67 2.44 -6.42 -9.22
C SER A 67 1.99 -5.22 -8.39
N PHE A 68 2.39 -5.16 -7.12
CA PHE A 68 2.13 -4.03 -6.24
C PHE A 68 2.96 -2.81 -6.64
N LEU A 69 4.27 -2.99 -6.88
CA LEU A 69 5.16 -1.93 -7.35
C LEU A 69 4.63 -1.28 -8.64
N LEU A 70 4.24 -2.08 -9.64
CA LEU A 70 3.72 -1.57 -10.90
C LEU A 70 2.45 -0.73 -10.72
N ARG A 71 1.61 -1.04 -9.74
CA ARG A 71 0.44 -0.23 -9.41
C ARG A 71 0.82 1.09 -8.75
N CYS A 72 1.83 1.08 -7.87
CA CYS A 72 2.33 2.31 -7.26
C CYS A 72 2.92 3.26 -8.31
N LEU A 73 3.62 2.71 -9.31
CA LEU A 73 4.19 3.51 -10.41
C LEU A 73 3.14 4.03 -11.41
N ALA A 74 1.95 3.44 -11.43
CA ALA A 74 0.86 3.82 -12.34
C ALA A 74 -0.17 4.76 -11.72
N ALA A 75 -0.13 4.96 -10.40
CA ALA A 75 -1.00 5.85 -9.62
C ALA A 75 -0.46 7.28 -9.59
#